data_AF-Q74LD0-F1
#
_entry.id   AF-Q74LD0-F1
#
_cell.length_a   1.000
_cell.length_b   1.000
_cell.length_c   1.000
_cell.angle_alpha   90.00
_cell.angle_beta   90.00
_cell.angle_gamma   90.00
#
_symmetry.space_group_name_H-M   'P 1'
#
loop_
_entity.id
_entity.type
_entity.pdbx_description
1 polymer ?
#
loop_
_entity_poly.entity_id
_entity_poly.type
_entity_poly.pdbx_seq_one_letter_code
_entity_poly.pdbx_strand_id
1 'polypeptide(L)'
;MIDNKNLLKLLRTELQKMNNGDKIRFLTYKKDRSILVEKDGDTFTIIENGYRQMVWENLTKAEVLKRMKKLQKIEFPRSNKLYLSK
;
A
#
# COMPACT_ATOMS: atom_id res chain seq x y z
N MET A 1 1.31 11.10 -9.29
CA MET A 1 1.25 11.46 -7.86
C MET A 1 -0.19 11.42 -7.42
N ILE A 2 -0.46 10.95 -6.21
CA ILE A 2 -1.82 10.74 -5.69
C ILE A 2 -1.96 11.47 -4.36
N ASP A 3 -3.14 12.02 -4.08
CA ASP A 3 -3.44 12.54 -2.76
C ASP A 3 -3.53 11.40 -1.75
N ASN A 4 -2.96 11.63 -0.57
CA ASN A 4 -3.03 10.67 0.52
C ASN A 4 -4.49 10.31 0.84
N LYS A 5 -5.40 11.30 0.86
CA LYS A 5 -6.84 11.06 1.05
C LYS A 5 -7.45 10.08 0.04
N ASN A 6 -6.94 10.05 -1.19
CA ASN A 6 -7.40 9.19 -2.27
C ASN A 6 -6.70 7.83 -2.32
N LEU A 7 -5.68 7.59 -1.48
CA LEU A 7 -4.89 6.37 -1.46
C LEU A 7 -5.76 5.12 -1.29
N LEU A 8 -6.71 5.11 -0.34
CA LEU A 8 -7.56 3.93 -0.09
C LEU A 8 -8.47 3.62 -1.28
N LYS A 9 -8.99 4.65 -1.94
CA LYS A 9 -9.85 4.50 -3.11
C LYS A 9 -9.05 3.94 -4.29
N LEU A 10 -7.86 4.47 -4.52
CA LEU A 10 -6.94 3.97 -5.53
C LEU A 10 -6.52 2.54 -5.25
N LEU A 11 -6.03 2.25 -4.04
CA LEU A 11 -5.63 0.90 -3.63
C LEU A 11 -6.78 -0.09 -3.86
N ARG A 12 -8.02 0.24 -3.53
CA ARG A 12 -9.17 -0.64 -3.79
C ARG A 12 -9.34 -0.97 -5.28
N THR A 13 -9.26 0.04 -6.15
CA THR A 13 -9.36 -0.13 -7.60
C THR A 13 -8.19 -0.94 -8.14
N GLU A 14 -7.00 -0.69 -7.62
CA GLU A 14 -5.80 -1.38 -8.03
C GLU A 14 -5.81 -2.85 -7.60
N LEU A 15 -6.20 -3.16 -6.36
CA LEU A 15 -6.40 -4.53 -5.88
C LEU A 15 -7.52 -5.29 -6.65
N GLN A 16 -8.39 -4.59 -7.39
CA GLN A 16 -9.34 -5.23 -8.31
C GLN A 16 -8.73 -5.56 -9.66
N LYS A 17 -7.71 -4.80 -10.08
CA LYS A 17 -7.06 -4.91 -11.38
C LYS A 17 -5.77 -5.72 -11.35
N MET A 18 -5.20 -5.95 -10.16
CA MET A 18 -3.99 -6.73 -9.98
C MET A 18 -4.21 -8.19 -10.37
N ASN A 19 -3.33 -8.67 -11.23
CA ASN A 19 -3.15 -10.06 -11.55
C ASN A 19 -2.13 -10.70 -10.59
N ASN A 20 -2.04 -12.03 -10.63
CA ASN A 20 -1.06 -12.74 -9.82
C ASN A 20 0.38 -12.29 -10.15
N GLY A 21 1.18 -11.97 -9.13
CA GLY A 21 2.54 -11.44 -9.28
C GLY A 21 2.62 -9.93 -9.52
N ASP A 22 1.48 -9.23 -9.64
CA ASP A 22 1.51 -7.77 -9.67
C ASP A 22 1.91 -7.21 -8.31
N LYS A 23 2.64 -6.10 -8.35
CA LYS A 23 3.08 -5.36 -7.18
C LYS A 23 2.81 -3.88 -7.34
N ILE A 24 2.50 -3.25 -6.23
CA ILE A 24 2.22 -1.82 -6.17
C ILE A 24 3.00 -1.25 -5.02
N ARG A 25 3.82 -0.26 -5.31
CA ARG A 25 4.57 0.50 -4.31
C ARG A 25 3.99 1.89 -4.16
N PHE A 26 3.58 2.22 -2.94
CA PHE A 26 3.30 3.58 -2.51
C PHE A 26 4.57 4.15 -1.88
N LEU A 27 4.98 5.34 -2.28
CA LEU A 27 6.12 6.05 -1.66
C LEU A 27 5.70 7.42 -1.15
N THR A 28 6.36 7.89 -0.08
CA THR A 28 6.30 9.29 0.31
C THR A 28 6.88 10.20 -0.75
N TYR A 29 6.56 11.49 -0.67
CA TYR A 29 7.18 12.50 -1.53
C TYR A 29 8.72 12.48 -1.47
N LYS A 30 9.28 12.32 -0.26
CA LYS A 30 10.73 12.23 -0.03
C LYS A 30 11.32 10.86 -0.40
N LYS A 31 10.49 9.86 -0.73
CA LYS A 31 10.88 8.46 -1.00
C LYS A 31 11.63 7.77 0.14
N ASP A 32 11.56 8.33 1.35
CA ASP A 32 12.15 7.79 2.57
C ASP A 32 11.30 6.68 3.19
N ARG A 33 10.02 6.60 2.82
CA ARG A 33 9.09 5.55 3.29
C ARG A 33 8.29 5.01 2.12
N SER A 34 8.06 3.71 2.13
CA SER A 34 7.30 3.02 1.12
C SER A 34 6.48 1.87 1.69
N ILE A 35 5.35 1.60 1.05
CA ILE A 35 4.51 0.44 1.32
C ILE A 35 4.35 -0.29 -0.01
N LEU A 36 4.84 -1.53 -0.09
CA LEU A 36 4.59 -2.43 -1.20
C LEU A 36 3.37 -3.30 -0.88
N VAL A 37 2.55 -3.52 -1.88
CA VAL A 37 1.47 -4.51 -1.85
C VAL A 37 1.67 -5.41 -3.06
N GLU A 38 1.77 -6.70 -2.83
CA GLU A 38 1.97 -7.72 -3.86
C GLU A 38 0.79 -8.69 -3.85
N LYS A 39 0.39 -9.16 -5.03
CA LYS A 39 -0.63 -10.20 -5.20
C LYS A 39 0.07 -11.55 -5.30
N ASP A 40 -0.24 -12.45 -4.37
CA ASP A 40 0.26 -13.83 -4.36
C ASP A 40 -0.92 -14.82 -4.38
N GLY A 41 -1.21 -15.34 -5.57
CA GLY A 41 -2.37 -16.16 -5.89
C GLY A 41 -3.67 -15.49 -5.46
N ASP A 42 -4.39 -16.14 -4.55
CA ASP A 42 -5.62 -15.63 -3.94
C ASP A 42 -5.38 -14.66 -2.78
N THR A 43 -4.15 -14.59 -2.27
CA THR A 43 -3.77 -13.75 -1.14
C THR A 43 -2.98 -12.50 -1.57
N PHE A 44 -2.65 -11.66 -0.60
CA PHE A 44 -1.90 -10.44 -0.78
C PHE A 44 -0.82 -10.34 0.29
N THR A 45 0.32 -9.77 -0.10
CA THR A 45 1.43 -9.51 0.80
C THR A 45 1.64 -8.00 0.90
N ILE A 46 1.70 -7.47 2.12
CA ILE A 46 2.05 -6.07 2.37
C ILE A 46 3.44 -6.02 2.97
N ILE A 47 4.32 -5.23 2.39
CA ILE A 47 5.66 -4.98 2.91
C ILE A 47 5.78 -3.49 3.17
N GLU A 48 5.87 -3.12 4.45
CA GLU A 48 6.16 -1.76 4.88
C GLU A 48 7.67 -1.57 5.01
N ASN A 49 8.16 -0.48 4.42
CA ASN A 49 9.54 -0.01 4.50
C ASN A 49 9.51 1.47 4.85
N GLY A 50 9.37 1.78 6.13
CA GLY A 50 9.30 3.17 6.60
C GLY A 50 9.66 3.32 8.07
N TYR A 51 8.69 3.76 8.86
CA TYR A 51 8.81 3.86 10.31
C TYR A 51 8.99 2.48 10.95
N ARG A 52 8.33 1.46 10.40
CA ARG A 52 8.60 0.06 10.72
C ARG A 52 8.95 -0.69 9.44
N GLN A 53 9.68 -1.79 9.61
CA GLN A 53 9.94 -2.75 8.55
C GLN A 53 9.18 -4.01 8.91
N MET A 54 8.00 -4.18 8.31
CA MET A 54 7.11 -5.27 8.67
C MET A 54 6.50 -5.86 7.40
N VAL A 55 6.43 -7.18 7.38
CA VAL A 55 5.89 -7.96 6.28
C VAL A 55 4.67 -8.69 6.78
N TRP A 56 3.58 -8.61 6.03
CA TRP A 56 2.36 -9.35 6.29
C TRP A 56 1.98 -10.13 5.04
N GLU A 57 2.08 -11.45 5.13
CA GLU A 57 1.75 -12.40 4.06
C GLU A 57 0.34 -12.96 4.27
N ASN A 58 -0.18 -13.64 3.26
CA ASN A 58 -1.47 -14.35 3.29
C ASN A 58 -2.68 -13.48 3.66
N LEU A 59 -2.68 -12.20 3.25
CA LEU A 59 -3.78 -11.29 3.57
C LEU A 59 -4.91 -11.37 2.56
N THR A 60 -6.13 -11.22 3.05
CA THR A 60 -7.28 -10.97 2.18
C THR A 60 -7.35 -9.50 1.76
N LYS A 61 -8.01 -9.22 0.64
CA LYS A 61 -8.23 -7.84 0.14
C LYS A 61 -8.86 -6.92 1.19
N ALA A 62 -9.80 -7.43 1.98
CA ALA A 62 -10.46 -6.67 3.04
C ALA A 62 -9.49 -6.30 4.17
N GLU A 63 -8.63 -7.25 4.55
CA GLU A 63 -7.57 -7.01 5.53
C GLU A 63 -6.53 -6.02 5.03
N VAL A 64 -6.16 -6.10 3.75
CA VAL A 64 -5.21 -5.16 3.14
C VAL A 64 -5.75 -3.74 3.24
N LEU A 65 -7.01 -3.50 2.89
CA LEU A 65 -7.63 -2.19 3.02
C LEU A 65 -7.71 -1.70 4.47
N LYS A 66 -8.03 -2.60 5.41
CA LYS A 66 -8.09 -2.29 6.85
C LYS A 66 -6.72 -1.93 7.42
N ARG A 67 -5.68 -2.69 7.06
CA ARG A 67 -4.30 -2.43 7.44
C ARG A 67 -3.81 -1.14 6.81
N MET A 68 -4.00 -0.97 5.50
CA MET A 68 -3.56 0.25 4.81
C MET A 68 -4.14 1.51 5.45
N LYS A 69 -5.40 1.50 5.92
CA LYS A 69 -5.99 2.64 6.64
C LYS A 69 -5.22 2.99 7.93
N LYS A 70 -4.68 2.00 8.63
CA LYS A 70 -3.81 2.21 9.80
C LYS A 70 -2.43 2.69 9.38
N LEU A 71 -1.79 1.98 8.44
CA LEU A 71 -0.46 2.32 7.94
C LEU A 71 -0.42 3.73 7.38
N GLN A 72 -1.44 4.13 6.62
CA GLN A 72 -1.60 5.49 6.11
C GLN A 72 -1.52 6.56 7.20
N LYS A 73 -2.06 6.30 8.40
CA LYS A 73 -1.99 7.24 9.52
C LYS A 73 -0.64 7.23 10.22
N ILE A 74 0.06 6.10 10.23
CA ILE A 74 1.35 5.90 10.91
C ILE A 74 2.50 6.35 10.01
N GLU A 75 2.55 5.84 8.78
CA GLU A 75 3.58 6.10 7.77
C GLU A 75 3.45 7.48 7.13
N PHE A 76 2.20 7.91 6.89
CA PHE A 76 1.89 9.12 6.11
C PHE A 76 1.04 10.17 6.88
N PRO A 77 1.28 10.48 8.17
CA PRO A 77 0.43 11.40 8.94
C PRO A 77 0.41 12.82 8.37
N ARG A 78 1.51 13.28 7.75
CA ARG A 78 1.66 14.64 7.20
C ARG A 78 1.95 14.67 5.70
N SER A 79 1.99 13.51 5.04
CA SER A 79 2.24 13.45 3.60
C SER A 79 0.93 13.73 2.86
N ASN A 80 0.85 14.87 2.18
CA ASN A 80 -0.33 15.22 1.37
C ASN A 80 -0.32 14.51 0.02
N LYS A 81 0.87 14.32 -0.56
CA LYS A 81 1.07 13.67 -1.86
C LYS A 81 1.94 12.42 -1.72
N LEU A 82 1.55 11.36 -2.41
CA LEU A 82 2.25 10.09 -2.47
C LEU A 82 2.55 9.73 -3.93
N TYR A 83 3.62 8.98 -4.14
CA TYR A 83 3.94 8.39 -5.42
C TYR A 83 3.38 6.97 -5.47
N LEU A 84 2.80 6.63 -6.61
CA LEU A 84 2.38 5.27 -6.93
C LEU A 84 3.32 4.77 -8.01
N SER A 85 3.98 3.64 -7.74
CA SER A 85 4.78 2.88 -8.70
C SER A 85 4.16 1.49 -8.81
N LYS A 86 4.06 0.95 -10.02
CA LYS A 86 3.63 -0.41 -10.29
C LYS A 86 4.83 -1.14 -10.90
#